data_AF-A0A2D7HF64-F1
#
_entry.id   AF-A0A2D7HF64-F1
#
_cell.length_a   1.000
_cell.length_b   1.000
_cell.length_c   1.000
_cell.angle_alpha   90.00
_cell.angle_beta   90.00
_cell.angle_gamma   90.00
#
_symmetry.space_group_name_H-M   'P 1'
#
loop_
_entity.id
_entity.type
_entity.pdbx_description
1 polymer ?
#
loop_
_entity_poly.entity_id
_entity_poly.type
_entity_poly.pdbx_seq_one_letter_code
_entity_poly.pdbx_strand_id
1 'polypeptide(L)'
;MVRMHLQLPRRRRRSGFALLDVVIAGVILAIGLATIFSITSKSLNLQRDGEIRVMAAGMLDNILSEVLLEGPADYPDLHSSAGRGEFPYEEFEYRVKISDPGVGEPYRVLATVTHETGRSFECETLIAGKLGEEPDPIRIPQEPIDREARYEEVFDR
;
A
#
# COMPACT_ATOMS: atom_id res chain seq x y z
N MET A 1 64.05 66.91 17.45
CA MET A 1 62.60 67.11 17.67
C MET A 1 61.85 66.67 16.41
N VAL A 2 61.16 65.52 16.44
CA VAL A 2 60.34 65.04 15.32
C VAL A 2 58.97 64.67 15.87
N ARG A 3 57.92 65.36 15.43
CA ARG A 3 56.54 65.17 15.88
C ARG A 3 55.84 64.22 14.90
N MET A 4 55.66 62.97 15.31
CA MET A 4 54.99 61.95 14.50
C MET A 4 53.48 62.10 14.66
N HIS A 5 52.81 62.70 13.68
CA HIS A 5 51.35 62.75 13.61
C HIS A 5 50.80 61.41 13.10
N LEU A 6 50.46 60.51 14.02
CA LEU A 6 49.63 59.35 13.73
C LEU A 6 48.18 59.82 13.49
N GLN A 7 47.79 59.92 12.22
CA GLN A 7 46.39 60.06 11.84
C GLN A 7 45.74 58.68 11.85
N LEU A 8 44.89 58.42 12.86
CA LEU A 8 44.02 57.24 12.87
C LEU A 8 42.84 57.47 11.91
N PRO A 9 42.52 56.52 11.01
CA PRO A 9 41.41 56.66 10.09
C PRO A 9 40.08 56.56 10.85
N ARG A 10 39.29 57.62 10.81
CA ARG A 10 37.89 57.60 11.25
C ARG A 10 37.07 56.71 10.31
N ARG A 11 36.79 55.47 10.74
CA ARG A 11 35.75 54.64 10.12
C ARG A 11 34.38 55.32 10.28
N ARG A 12 33.89 55.94 9.20
CA ARG A 12 32.48 56.35 9.09
C ARG A 12 31.63 55.07 9.12
N ARG A 13 30.97 54.80 10.25
CA ARG A 13 29.93 53.77 10.35
C ARG A 13 28.75 54.17 9.48
N ARG A 14 28.59 53.51 8.33
CA ARG A 14 27.31 53.46 7.61
C ARG A 14 26.42 52.43 8.34
N SER A 15 25.83 52.81 9.46
CA SER A 15 25.02 51.93 10.32
C SER A 15 23.61 51.63 9.76
N GLY A 16 23.15 52.36 8.73
CA GLY A 16 21.83 52.13 8.12
C GLY A 16 21.74 50.86 7.27
N PHE A 17 22.81 50.51 6.55
CA PHE A 17 22.82 49.33 5.67
C PHE A 17 22.90 48.00 6.43
N ALA A 18 23.61 47.97 7.57
CA ALA A 18 23.79 46.75 8.35
C ALA A 18 22.48 46.28 9.02
N LEU A 19 21.64 47.22 9.50
CA LEU A 19 20.34 46.86 10.08
C LEU A 19 19.40 46.29 9.02
N LEU A 20 19.37 46.91 7.83
CA LEU A 20 18.54 46.44 6.72
C LEU A 20 18.92 45.01 6.30
N ASP A 21 20.21 44.72 6.21
CA ASP A 21 20.72 43.39 5.84
C ASP A 21 20.31 42.32 6.86
N VAL A 22 20.42 42.62 8.16
CA VAL A 22 19.98 41.71 9.23
C VAL A 22 18.46 41.48 9.18
N VAL A 23 17.68 42.52 8.91
CA VAL A 23 16.22 42.40 8.77
C VAL A 23 15.87 41.53 7.55
N ILE A 24 16.51 41.76 6.41
CA ILE A 24 16.30 40.96 5.19
C ILE A 24 16.68 39.51 5.44
N ALA A 25 17.85 39.25 6.05
CA ALA A 25 18.30 37.92 6.41
C ALA A 25 17.32 37.22 7.36
N GLY A 26 16.78 37.95 8.34
CA GLY A 26 15.76 37.43 9.25
C GLY A 26 14.45 37.07 8.55
N VAL A 27 13.99 37.89 7.60
CA VAL A 27 12.77 37.62 6.82
C VAL A 27 12.98 36.39 5.92
N ILE A 28 14.11 36.30 5.22
CA ILE A 28 14.45 35.15 4.37
C ILE A 28 14.53 33.88 5.23
N LEU A 29 15.16 33.95 6.40
CA LEU A 29 15.25 32.85 7.34
C LEU A 29 13.87 32.40 7.81
N ALA A 30 12.98 33.33 8.16
CA ALA A 30 11.63 33.03 8.60
C ALA A 30 10.83 32.29 7.52
N ILE A 31 10.92 32.75 6.26
CA ILE A 31 10.26 32.11 5.12
C ILE A 31 10.84 30.70 4.90
N GLY A 32 12.17 30.56 4.90
CA GLY A 32 12.83 29.27 4.71
C GLY A 32 12.49 28.25 5.79
N LEU A 33 12.39 28.68 7.04
CA LEU A 33 12.02 27.79 8.13
C LEU A 33 10.54 27.38 8.05
N ALA A 34 9.66 28.31 7.68
CA ALA A 34 8.24 28.02 7.50
C ALA A 34 7.99 26.99 6.38
N THR A 35 8.71 27.07 5.26
CA THR A 35 8.59 26.10 4.17
C THR A 35 9.08 24.71 4.57
N ILE A 36 10.22 24.62 5.28
CA ILE A 36 10.74 23.35 5.79
C ILE A 36 9.71 22.68 6.70
N PHE A 37 9.17 23.41 7.69
CA PHE A 37 8.16 22.85 8.58
C PHE A 37 6.91 22.37 7.83
N SER A 38 6.45 23.15 6.86
CA SER A 38 5.29 22.75 6.05
C SER A 38 5.54 21.45 5.28
N ILE A 39 6.73 21.25 4.71
CA ILE A 39 7.09 20.03 3.98
C ILE A 39 7.18 18.85 4.95
N THR A 40 7.81 19.04 6.11
CA THR A 40 7.94 18.00 7.12
C THR A 40 6.57 17.53 7.63
N SER A 41 5.66 18.46 7.96
CA SER A 41 4.29 18.10 8.37
C SER A 41 3.53 17.34 7.29
N LYS A 42 3.66 17.77 6.02
CA LYS A 42 3.05 17.06 4.90
C LYS A 42 3.60 15.64 4.75
N SER A 43 4.91 15.47 4.88
CA SER A 43 5.57 14.16 4.79
C SER A 43 5.10 13.20 5.87
N LEU A 44 4.97 13.67 7.11
CA LEU A 44 4.48 12.86 8.23
C LEU A 44 3.02 12.41 8.01
N ASN A 45 2.18 13.31 7.49
CA ASN A 45 0.80 12.96 7.17
C ASN A 45 0.71 11.92 6.04
N LEU A 46 1.56 12.05 5.01
CA LEU A 46 1.63 11.06 3.93
C LEU A 46 2.14 9.70 4.43
N GLN A 47 3.09 9.69 5.38
CA GLN A 47 3.59 8.45 5.98
C GLN A 47 2.49 7.72 6.75
N ARG A 48 1.75 8.42 7.62
CA ARG A 48 0.60 7.84 8.33
C ARG A 48 -0.49 7.33 7.39
N ASP A 49 -0.79 8.09 6.33
CA ASP A 49 -1.73 7.64 5.30
C ASP A 49 -1.24 6.36 4.61
N GLY A 50 0.06 6.28 4.31
CA GLY A 50 0.68 5.10 3.75
C GLY A 50 0.58 3.88 4.67
N GLU A 51 0.90 4.06 5.96
CA GLU A 51 0.80 3.00 6.97
C GLU A 51 -0.62 2.43 7.04
N ILE A 52 -1.65 3.29 7.12
CA ILE A 52 -3.06 2.86 7.14
C ILE A 52 -3.41 2.06 5.89
N ARG A 53 -2.98 2.50 4.70
CA ARG A 53 -3.27 1.80 3.44
C ARG A 53 -2.58 0.43 3.36
N VAL A 54 -1.33 0.34 3.81
CA VAL A 54 -0.58 -0.92 3.82
C VAL A 54 -1.22 -1.91 4.79
N MET A 55 -1.61 -1.44 5.98
CA MET A 55 -2.32 -2.28 6.96
C MET A 55 -3.69 -2.74 6.44
N ALA A 56 -4.47 -1.85 5.84
CA ALA A 56 -5.75 -2.19 5.22
C ALA A 56 -5.59 -3.22 4.10
N ALA A 57 -4.58 -3.06 3.23
CA ALA A 57 -4.29 -4.00 2.16
C ALA A 57 -3.90 -5.38 2.70
N GLY A 58 -3.04 -5.42 3.72
CA GLY A 58 -2.67 -6.68 4.39
C GLY A 58 -3.86 -7.37 5.05
N MET A 59 -4.76 -6.61 5.68
CA MET A 59 -5.98 -7.17 6.25
C MET A 59 -6.92 -7.75 5.18
N LEU A 60 -7.12 -7.02 4.07
CA LEU A 60 -7.92 -7.50 2.93
C LEU A 60 -7.35 -8.80 2.36
N ASP A 61 -6.03 -8.87 2.20
CA ASP A 61 -5.34 -10.07 1.68
C ASP A 61 -5.51 -11.27 2.61
N ASN A 62 -5.41 -11.07 3.93
CA ASN A 62 -5.65 -12.13 4.91
C ASN A 62 -7.08 -12.66 4.84
N ILE A 63 -8.09 -11.76 4.81
CA ILE A 63 -9.50 -12.15 4.70
C ILE A 63 -9.73 -12.95 3.41
N LEU A 64 -9.24 -12.45 2.28
CA LEU A 64 -9.44 -13.13 0.99
C LEU A 64 -8.71 -14.47 0.93
N SER A 65 -7.54 -14.57 1.56
CA SER A 65 -6.77 -15.81 1.66
C SER A 65 -7.48 -16.86 2.53
N GLU A 66 -8.13 -16.43 3.61
CA GLU A 66 -8.92 -17.30 4.47
C GLU A 66 -10.14 -17.86 3.71
N VAL A 67 -10.90 -17.00 3.03
CA VAL A 67 -12.02 -17.42 2.18
C VAL A 67 -11.56 -18.37 1.08
N LEU A 68 -10.39 -18.13 0.49
CA LEU A 68 -9.82 -19.01 -0.53
C LEU A 68 -9.44 -20.39 0.03
N LEU A 69 -8.83 -20.43 1.22
CA LEU A 69 -8.36 -21.67 1.86
C LEU A 69 -9.53 -22.57 2.25
N GLU A 70 -10.54 -21.98 2.89
CA GLU A 70 -11.69 -22.72 3.39
C GLU A 70 -12.73 -22.98 2.32
N GLY A 71 -12.82 -22.09 1.34
CA GLY A 71 -13.80 -22.13 0.28
C GLY A 71 -14.95 -21.15 0.56
N PRO A 72 -15.40 -20.41 -0.47
CA PRO A 72 -16.42 -19.37 -0.31
C PRO A 72 -17.80 -19.91 0.09
N ALA A 73 -18.07 -21.20 -0.15
CA ALA A 73 -19.33 -21.83 0.24
C ALA A 73 -19.42 -22.10 1.74
N ASP A 74 -18.33 -22.58 2.35
CA ASP A 74 -18.29 -23.01 3.75
C ASP A 74 -17.93 -21.85 4.71
N TYR A 75 -17.24 -20.82 4.20
CA TYR A 75 -16.77 -19.69 5.00
C TYR A 75 -17.84 -19.04 5.90
N PRO A 76 -19.08 -18.75 5.44
CA PRO A 76 -20.10 -18.11 6.28
C PRO A 76 -20.55 -18.96 7.48
N ASP A 77 -20.39 -20.29 7.41
CA ASP A 77 -20.75 -21.20 8.49
C ASP A 77 -19.61 -21.36 9.51
N LEU A 78 -18.36 -21.16 9.07
CA LEU A 78 -17.16 -21.29 9.89
C LEU A 78 -16.75 -19.97 10.56
N HIS A 79 -16.98 -18.85 9.90
CA HIS A 79 -16.52 -17.53 10.33
C HIS A 79 -17.61 -16.47 10.34
N SER A 80 -17.39 -15.44 11.14
CA SER A 80 -18.22 -14.24 11.10
C SER A 80 -17.95 -13.46 9.81
N SER A 81 -19.00 -13.12 9.05
CA SER A 81 -18.86 -12.28 7.85
C SER A 81 -18.65 -10.80 8.15
N ALA A 82 -18.60 -10.39 9.42
CA ALA A 82 -18.26 -9.04 9.84
C ALA A 82 -17.73 -9.01 11.27
N GLY A 83 -16.89 -8.04 11.58
CA GLY A 83 -16.34 -7.88 12.91
C GLY A 83 -15.28 -6.82 13.00
N ARG A 84 -14.56 -6.82 14.12
CA ARG A 84 -13.35 -6.02 14.31
C ARG A 84 -12.14 -6.88 13.96
N GLY A 85 -11.11 -6.26 13.39
CA GLY A 85 -9.84 -6.94 13.12
C GLY A 85 -9.16 -7.39 14.41
N GLU A 86 -8.48 -8.53 14.33
CA GLU A 86 -7.56 -8.99 15.37
C GLU A 86 -6.17 -8.40 15.15
N PHE A 87 -5.30 -8.50 16.16
CA PHE A 87 -3.92 -8.00 16.08
C PHE A 87 -3.23 -8.43 14.78
N PRO A 88 -2.64 -7.51 14.00
CA PRO A 88 -2.40 -6.07 14.27
C PRO A 88 -3.43 -5.09 13.67
N TYR A 89 -4.67 -5.52 13.41
CA TYR A 89 -5.71 -4.79 12.69
C TYR A 89 -6.83 -4.25 13.59
N GLU A 90 -6.59 -4.07 14.88
CA GLU A 90 -7.63 -3.66 15.83
C GLU A 90 -8.24 -2.29 15.51
N GLU A 91 -7.57 -1.46 14.72
CA GLU A 91 -8.07 -0.15 14.27
C GLU A 91 -9.08 -0.25 13.11
N PHE A 92 -9.33 -1.47 12.61
CA PHE A 92 -10.21 -1.72 11.46
C PHE A 92 -11.41 -2.59 11.84
N GLU A 93 -12.55 -2.27 11.24
CA GLU A 93 -13.71 -3.15 11.14
C GLU A 93 -13.76 -3.77 9.75
N TYR A 94 -14.18 -5.03 9.64
CA TYR A 94 -14.29 -5.72 8.37
C TYR A 94 -15.71 -6.22 8.09
N ARG A 95 -15.97 -6.41 6.81
CA ARG A 95 -17.16 -7.10 6.30
C ARG A 95 -16.79 -7.88 5.05
N VAL A 96 -17.29 -9.10 4.96
CA VAL A 96 -17.16 -9.99 3.81
C VAL A 96 -18.55 -10.21 3.23
N LYS A 97 -18.67 -10.06 1.92
CA LYS A 97 -19.88 -10.40 1.16
C LYS A 97 -19.52 -11.42 0.11
N ILE A 98 -20.15 -12.58 0.19
CA ILE A 98 -19.97 -13.68 -0.75
C ILE A 98 -21.27 -13.81 -1.54
N SER A 99 -21.18 -13.79 -2.86
CA SER A 99 -22.31 -14.01 -3.77
C SER A 99 -22.07 -15.27 -4.58
N ASP A 100 -22.99 -16.22 -4.47
CA ASP A 100 -23.02 -17.43 -5.30
C ASP A 100 -23.73 -17.13 -6.63
N PRO A 101 -23.02 -17.13 -7.77
CA PRO A 101 -23.65 -16.94 -9.08
C PRO A 101 -24.37 -18.19 -9.62
N GLY A 102 -24.20 -19.36 -9.00
CA GLY A 102 -24.78 -20.63 -9.45
C GLY A 102 -23.75 -21.62 -10.02
N VAL A 103 -24.27 -22.74 -10.55
CA VAL A 103 -23.47 -23.90 -10.94
C VAL A 103 -22.45 -23.56 -12.03
N GLY A 104 -21.17 -23.84 -11.75
CA GLY A 104 -20.07 -23.70 -12.70
C GLY A 104 -19.48 -22.28 -12.82
N GLU A 105 -20.01 -21.33 -12.06
CA GLU A 105 -19.53 -19.93 -12.03
C GLU A 105 -18.78 -19.66 -10.70
N PRO A 106 -17.70 -18.85 -10.71
CA PRO A 106 -16.93 -18.57 -9.50
C PRO A 106 -17.65 -17.60 -8.57
N TYR A 107 -17.59 -17.85 -7.27
CA TYR A 107 -18.14 -16.97 -6.25
C TYR A 107 -17.52 -15.59 -6.32
N ARG A 108 -18.34 -14.55 -6.20
CA ARG A 108 -17.86 -13.18 -6.05
C ARG A 108 -17.68 -12.88 -4.57
N VAL A 109 -16.46 -12.56 -4.18
CA VAL A 109 -16.10 -12.25 -2.80
C VAL A 109 -15.65 -10.80 -2.71
N LEU A 110 -16.40 -9.99 -1.97
CA LEU A 110 -16.09 -8.60 -1.67
C LEU A 110 -15.70 -8.48 -0.20
N ALA A 111 -14.43 -8.15 0.05
CA ALA A 111 -13.94 -7.79 1.37
C ALA A 111 -13.89 -6.26 1.49
N THR A 112 -14.41 -5.75 2.60
CA THR A 112 -14.41 -4.34 2.96
C THR A 112 -13.75 -4.18 4.32
N VAL A 113 -12.80 -3.27 4.44
CA VAL A 113 -12.19 -2.87 5.72
C VAL A 113 -12.35 -1.38 5.93
N THR A 114 -12.83 -0.98 7.11
CA THR A 114 -13.07 0.41 7.48
C THR A 114 -12.23 0.77 8.69
N HIS A 115 -11.33 1.73 8.52
CA HIS A 115 -10.52 2.27 9.59
C HIS A 115 -11.37 3.13 10.54
N GLU A 116 -11.00 3.25 11.81
CA GLU A 116 -11.69 4.09 12.81
C GLU A 116 -11.83 5.58 12.42
N THR A 117 -10.99 6.06 11.51
CA THR A 117 -11.10 7.41 10.92
C THR A 117 -12.26 7.55 9.91
N GLY A 118 -13.00 6.47 9.66
CA GLY A 118 -14.11 6.39 8.71
C GLY A 118 -13.69 6.10 7.26
N ARG A 119 -12.41 5.83 7.02
CA ARG A 119 -11.90 5.53 5.66
C ARG A 119 -12.12 4.05 5.35
N SER A 120 -12.79 3.78 4.24
CA SER A 120 -13.07 2.42 3.77
C SER A 120 -12.18 2.04 2.60
N PHE A 121 -11.79 0.77 2.57
CA PHE A 121 -11.04 0.12 1.50
C PHE A 121 -11.73 -1.19 1.14
N GLU A 122 -11.77 -1.49 -0.16
CA GLU A 122 -12.54 -2.63 -0.68
C GLU A 122 -11.70 -3.39 -1.71
N CYS A 123 -11.84 -4.71 -1.71
CA CYS A 123 -11.27 -5.58 -2.72
C CYS A 123 -12.30 -6.65 -3.11
N GLU A 124 -12.57 -6.75 -4.41
CA GLU A 124 -13.43 -7.78 -4.98
C GLU A 124 -12.59 -8.78 -5.77
N THR A 125 -12.87 -10.06 -5.59
CA THR A 125 -12.24 -11.15 -6.35
C THR A 125 -13.24 -12.25 -6.68
N LEU A 126 -12.86 -13.12 -7.61
CA LEU A 126 -13.61 -14.31 -8.01
C LEU A 126 -12.90 -15.56 -7.48
N ILE A 127 -13.61 -16.38 -6.71
CA ILE A 127 -13.08 -17.61 -6.10
C ILE A 127 -13.91 -18.79 -6.58
N ALA A 128 -13.26 -19.77 -7.20
CA ALA A 128 -13.93 -21.01 -7.58
C ALA A 128 -14.37 -21.77 -6.32
N GLY A 129 -15.58 -22.33 -6.34
CA GLY A 129 -16.00 -23.27 -5.31
C GLY A 129 -15.10 -24.51 -5.32
N LYS A 130 -14.97 -25.17 -4.17
CA LYS A 130 -14.36 -26.50 -4.11
C LYS A 130 -15.24 -27.45 -4.93
N LEU A 131 -14.70 -27.96 -6.04
CA LEU A 131 -15.26 -29.16 -6.67
C LEU A 131 -15.18 -30.28 -5.63
N GLY A 132 -16.25 -31.07 -5.48
CA GLY A 132 -16.36 -32.06 -4.40
C GLY A 132 -15.28 -33.16 -4.44
N GLU A 133 -15.48 -34.25 -3.70
CA GLU A 133 -14.57 -35.41 -3.72
C GLU A 133 -14.63 -36.23 -5.03
N GLU A 134 -15.10 -35.65 -6.13
CA GLU A 134 -15.00 -36.30 -7.42
C GLU A 134 -13.50 -36.56 -7.68
N PRO A 135 -13.08 -37.83 -7.84
CA PRO A 135 -11.69 -38.13 -8.10
C PRO A 135 -11.26 -37.35 -9.33
N ASP A 136 -10.11 -36.69 -9.22
CA ASP A 136 -9.48 -36.00 -10.34
C ASP A 136 -9.61 -36.89 -11.59
N PRO A 137 -10.11 -36.35 -12.71
CA PRO A 137 -10.22 -37.14 -13.92
C PRO A 137 -8.85 -37.74 -14.23
N ILE A 138 -8.82 -39.00 -14.66
CA ILE A 138 -7.57 -39.69 -14.98
C ILE A 138 -6.83 -38.86 -16.03
N ARG A 139 -5.78 -38.14 -15.60
CA ARG A 139 -4.94 -37.28 -16.45
C ARG A 139 -3.89 -38.07 -17.22
N ILE A 140 -4.09 -39.38 -17.34
CA ILE A 140 -3.22 -40.27 -18.10
C ILE A 140 -3.79 -40.34 -19.51
N PRO A 141 -2.98 -40.09 -20.55
CA PRO A 141 -3.37 -40.36 -21.93
C PRO A 141 -3.92 -41.79 -22.05
N GLN A 142 -5.06 -41.97 -22.71
CA GLN A 142 -5.62 -43.32 -22.91
C GLN A 142 -4.70 -44.22 -23.74
N GLU A 143 -3.87 -43.60 -24.57
CA GLU A 143 -2.87 -44.26 -25.39
C GLU A 143 -1.48 -43.78 -24.96
N PRO A 144 -0.49 -44.68 -24.87
CA PRO A 144 0.90 -44.30 -24.69
C PRO A 144 1.27 -43.25 -25.74
N ILE A 145 1.89 -42.15 -25.31
CA ILE A 145 2.37 -41.12 -26.24
C ILE A 145 3.48 -41.76 -27.08
N ASP A 146 3.17 -42.07 -28.34
CA ASP A 146 4.17 -42.51 -29.31
C ASP A 146 5.03 -41.32 -29.72
N ARG A 147 6.27 -41.31 -29.23
CA ARG A 147 7.24 -40.26 -29.54
C ARG A 147 8.02 -40.58 -30.81
N GLU A 148 8.10 -41.84 -31.21
CA GLU A 148 8.89 -42.28 -32.37
C GLU A 148 8.18 -41.95 -33.68
N ALA A 149 6.87 -42.19 -33.75
CA ALA A 149 6.06 -41.82 -34.91
C ALA A 149 6.15 -40.31 -35.26
N ARG A 150 6.29 -39.45 -34.24
CA ARG A 150 6.50 -38.00 -34.43
C ARG A 150 7.82 -37.67 -35.11
N TYR A 151 8.88 -38.43 -34.84
CA TYR A 151 10.18 -38.21 -35.48
C TYR A 151 10.17 -38.77 -36.91
N GLU A 152 9.50 -39.90 -37.15
CA GLU A 152 9.35 -40.46 -38.50
C GLU A 152 8.63 -39.48 -39.44
N GLU A 153 7.56 -38.81 -39.02
CA GLU A 153 6.88 -37.79 -39.82
C GLU A 153 7.73 -36.54 -40.12
N VAL A 154 8.70 -36.21 -39.26
CA VAL A 154 9.59 -35.04 -39.40
C VAL A 154 10.81 -35.34 -40.27
N PHE A 155 11.30 -36.59 -40.24
CA PHE A 155 12.48 -37.01 -40.99
C PHE A 155 12.16 -37.65 -42.36
N ASP A 156 10.89 -37.97 -42.66
CA ASP A 156 10.44 -38.51 -43.96
C ASP A 156 9.95 -37.39 -44.93
N ARG A 157 10.53 -36.19 -44.83
CA ARG A 157 10.36 -35.06 -45.76
C ARG A 157 11.67 -34.58 -46.37
#